data_AF-A0A951GTZ3-F1
#
_entry.id   AF-A0A951GTZ3-F1
#
_cell.length_a   1.000
_cell.length_b   1.000
_cell.length_c   1.000
_cell.angle_alpha   90.00
_cell.angle_beta   90.00
_cell.angle_gamma   90.00
#
_symmetry.space_group_name_H-M   'P 1'
#
loop_
_entity.id
_entity.type
_entity.pdbx_description
1 polymer ?
#
loop_
_entity_poly.entity_id
_entity_poly.type
_entity_poly.pdbx_seq_one_letter_code
_entity_poly.pdbx_strand_id
1 'polypeptide(L)' 'AVFYVGVQDVEGALQRAERLGGTRVMGPARSPNGLVVGHFKDPEGTLIGVAGVDPSQLAETE' A
#
# COMPACT_ATOMS: atom_id res chain seq x y z
N ALA A 1 -5.17 -11.83 -11.33
CA ALA A 1 -5.13 -11.89 -9.85
C ALA A 1 -4.09 -10.87 -9.36
N VAL A 2 -4.27 -10.31 -8.17
CA VAL A 2 -3.30 -9.39 -7.53
C VAL A 2 -2.90 -10.01 -6.19
N PHE A 3 -1.61 -9.98 -5.87
CA PHE A 3 -1.11 -10.37 -4.55
C PHE A 3 -0.76 -9.12 -3.72
N TYR A 4 -0.79 -9.26 -2.40
CA TYR A 4 -0.47 -8.18 -1.47
C TYR A 4 0.82 -8.45 -0.71
N VAL A 5 1.64 -7.41 -0.59
CA VAL A 5 2.84 -7.39 0.26
C VAL A 5 2.55 -6.54 1.49
N GLY A 6 2.79 -7.11 2.67
CA GLY A 6 2.69 -6.41 3.95
C GLY A 6 3.83 -5.40 4.12
N VAL A 7 3.50 -4.14 4.42
CA VAL A 7 4.46 -3.05 4.65
C VAL A 7 4.06 -2.22 5.86
N GLN A 8 5.06 -1.63 6.54
CA GLN A 8 4.82 -0.71 7.66
C GLN A 8 4.31 0.65 7.19
N ASP A 9 4.73 1.10 6.01
CA ASP A 9 4.36 2.39 5.42
C ASP A 9 4.00 2.21 3.94
N VAL A 10 2.70 2.30 3.66
CA VAL A 10 2.14 2.13 2.31
C VAL A 10 2.54 3.30 1.41
N GLU A 11 2.52 4.54 1.90
CA GLU A 11 2.91 5.71 1.10
C GLU A 11 4.41 5.61 0.76
N GLY A 12 5.26 5.33 1.75
CA GLY A 12 6.68 5.15 1.51
C GLY A 12 6.99 3.99 0.58
N ALA A 13 6.21 2.91 0.59
CA ALA A 13 6.34 1.81 -0.36
C ALA A 13 5.99 2.24 -1.80
N LEU A 14 4.91 2.99 -1.99
CA LEU A 14 4.51 3.50 -3.30
C LEU A 14 5.53 4.51 -3.85
N GLN A 15 6.01 5.44 -3.03
CA GLN A 15 7.07 6.38 -3.43
C GLN A 15 8.35 5.67 -3.84
N ARG A 16 8.74 4.61 -3.11
CA ARG A 16 9.90 3.78 -3.48
C ARG A 16 9.67 3.08 -4.82
N ALA A 17 8.47 2.53 -5.04
CA ALA A 17 8.14 1.90 -6.31
C ALA A 17 8.26 2.90 -7.47
N GLU A 18 7.73 4.11 -7.34
CA GLU A 18 7.84 5.19 -8.34
C GLU A 18 9.30 5.54 -8.65
N ARG A 19 10.14 5.71 -7.61
CA ARG A 19 11.58 6.00 -7.78
C ARG A 19 12.35 4.90 -8.50
N LEU A 20 11.87 3.66 -8.44
CA LEU A 20 12.48 2.50 -9.08
C LEU A 20 11.91 2.23 -10.50
N GLY A 21 11.09 3.14 -11.02
CA GLY A 21 10.49 3.04 -12.35
C GLY A 21 9.11 2.38 -12.38
N GLY A 22 8.54 2.05 -11.22
CA GLY A 22 7.15 1.64 -11.12
C GLY A 22 6.19 2.80 -11.33
N THR A 23 4.92 2.48 -11.58
CA THR A 23 3.83 3.45 -11.75
C THR A 23 2.78 3.21 -10.69
N ARG A 24 2.53 4.21 -9.82
CA ARG A 24 1.41 4.15 -8.88
C ARG A 24 0.09 4.09 -9.63
N VAL A 25 -0.77 3.14 -9.26
CA VAL A 25 -2.10 2.94 -9.84
C VAL A 25 -3.18 3.46 -8.90
N MET A 26 -3.06 3.18 -7.60
CA MET A 26 -3.91 3.81 -6.59
C MET A 26 -3.24 3.91 -5.22
N GLY A 27 -3.87 4.74 -4.38
CA GLY A 27 -3.60 4.78 -2.96
C GLY A 27 -2.44 5.70 -2.56
N PRO A 28 -2.14 5.78 -1.27
CA PRO A 28 -2.71 4.98 -0.18
C PRO A 28 -4.19 5.32 0.07
N ALA A 29 -5.04 4.29 0.09
CA ALA A 29 -6.44 4.37 0.49
C ALA A 29 -6.56 3.77 1.90
N ARG A 30 -7.23 4.48 2.80
CA ARG A 30 -7.44 4.06 4.18
C ARG A 30 -8.91 3.66 4.37
N SER A 31 -9.14 2.52 5.00
CA SER A 31 -10.48 2.11 5.45
C SER A 31 -10.71 2.49 6.92
N PRO A 32 -11.98 2.57 7.37
CA PRO A 32 -12.32 2.94 8.75
C PRO A 32 -11.72 2.03 9.83
N ASN A 33 -11.37 0.79 9.50
CA ASN A 33 -10.74 -0.17 10.42
C ASN A 33 -9.21 -0.07 10.46
N GLY A 34 -8.62 0.99 9.92
CA GLY A 34 -7.18 1.24 9.94
C GLY A 34 -6.37 0.46 8.90
N LEU A 35 -6.99 -0.36 8.05
CA LEU A 35 -6.27 -0.97 6.92
C LEU A 35 -5.92 0.11 5.88
N VAL A 36 -4.66 0.15 5.46
CA VAL A 36 -4.16 1.03 4.42
C VAL A 36 -3.69 0.18 3.24
N VAL A 37 -4.12 0.52 2.03
CA VAL A 37 -3.77 -0.22 0.81
C VAL A 37 -3.34 0.71 -0.31
N GLY A 38 -2.49 0.22 -1.20
CA GLY A 38 -2.14 0.90 -2.44
C GLY A 38 -1.67 -0.09 -3.50
N HIS A 39 -1.79 0.25 -4.78
CA HIS A 39 -1.29 -0.58 -5.87
C HIS A 39 -0.32 0.22 -6.75
N PHE A 40 0.65 -0.49 -7.30
CA PHE A 40 1.52 0.02 -8.35
C PHE A 40 1.77 -1.06 -9.41
N LYS A 41 2.17 -0.63 -10.60
CA LYS A 41 2.76 -1.51 -11.61
C LYS A 41 4.28 -1.40 -11.55
N ASP A 42 4.97 -2.52 -11.61
CA ASP A 42 6.42 -2.52 -11.85
C ASP A 42 6.73 -2.15 -13.33
N PRO A 43 8.02 -1.99 -13.70
CA PRO A 43 8.39 -1.70 -15.09
C PRO A 43 7.95 -2.75 -16.12
N GLU A 44 7.71 -4.00 -15.70
CA GLU A 44 7.21 -5.08 -16.56
C GLU A 44 5.67 -5.04 -16.70
N GLY A 45 5.01 -4.12 -15.99
CA GLY A 45 3.56 -3.92 -16.02
C GLY A 45 2.80 -4.80 -15.03
N THR A 46 3.48 -5.54 -14.16
CA THR A 46 2.87 -6.42 -13.16
C THR A 46 2.21 -5.59 -12.08
N LEU A 47 0.92 -5.83 -11.83
CA LEU A 47 0.15 -5.15 -10.79
C LEU A 47 0.41 -5.78 -9.42
N ILE A 48 0.93 -4.99 -8.48
CA ILE A 48 1.29 -5.41 -7.13
C ILE A 48 0.50 -4.57 -6.12
N GLY A 49 -0.08 -5.25 -5.13
CA GLY A 49 -0.70 -4.60 -3.98
C GLY A 49 0.27 -4.49 -2.80
N VAL A 50 0.22 -3.36 -2.10
CA VAL A 50 0.86 -3.17 -0.79
C VAL A 50 -0.20 -2.84 0.24
N ALA A 51 -0.08 -3.44 1.42
CA ALA A 51 -1.01 -3.24 2.52
C ALA A 51 -0.28 -3.07 3.84
N GLY A 52 -0.79 -2.20 4.68
CA GLY A 52 -0.31 -1.96 6.04
C GLY A 52 -1.46 -1.61 6.96
N VAL A 53 -1.18 -1.43 8.24
CA VAL A 53 -2.17 -0.95 9.21
C VAL A 53 -1.74 0.42 9.71
N ASP A 54 -2.69 1.31 9.93
CA ASP A 54 -2.48 2.56 10.65
C ASP A 54 -2.63 2.27 12.15
N PRO A 55 -1.51 2.23 12.91
CA PRO A 55 -1.56 1.89 14.32
C PRO A 55 -2.31 2.93 15.16
N SER A 56 -2.51 4.16 14.66
CA SER A 56 -3.28 5.17 15.37
C SER A 56 -4.78 4.86 15.44
N GLN A 57 -5.30 3.98 14.57
CA GLN A 57 -6.70 3.58 14.53
C GLN A 57 -6.97 2.18 15.12
N LEU A 58 -5.93 1.43 15.49
CA LEU A 58 -6.09 0.12 16.15
C LEU A 58 -6.31 0.25 17.66
N ALA A 59 -6.21 1.47 18.22
CA ALA A 59 -6.25 1.73 19.65
C ALA A 59 -7.67 1.86 20.27
N GLU A 60 -8.73 1.54 19.53
CA GLU A 60 -10.13 1.73 20.01
C GLU A 60 -10.86 0.43 20.38
N THR A 61 -10.15 -0.68 20.61
CA THR A 61 -10.77 -1.92 21.14
C THR A 61 -10.24 -2.23 22.55
N GLU A 62 -10.68 -1.44 23.53
CA GLU A 62 -10.69 -1.82 24.96
C GLU A 62 -12.09 -1.61 25.54
#